data_AF-A0A3D5B417-F1
#
_entry.id   AF-A0A3D5B417-F1
#
_cell.length_a   1.000
_cell.length_b   1.000
_cell.length_c   1.000
_cell.angle_alpha   90.00
_cell.angle_beta   90.00
_cell.angle_gamma   90.00
#
_symmetry.space_group_name_H-M   'P 1'
#
loop_
_entity.id
_entity.type
_entity.pdbx_description
1 polymer ?
#
loop_
_entity_poly.entity_id
_entity_poly.type
_entity_poly.pdbx_seq_one_letter_code
_entity_poly.pdbx_strand_id
1 'polypeptide(L)'
;MTDILSLLSEKFQGKYDYLRLGDVKIGVEEKKASVTFLVPEDIYDYSLNNDDIQAIKKAITEALGSGFSVYCRFEKIVLTEETVRSALIEFMAKNCPLIAANVDFSKLKVEIQNTLKFSFSVQKNIREYMELVGFDKRIKDFFRVKYVIETSLDYEITDDAPIVAATEGPARSGRYGKSVEVTDKILVFGKMSDLNDPAVHIATLKGEGEDAICCGKINYLSFKSRDESKKDEFKKFFKHYYTFSIGDTTGYLNIFINTDTEYPALQNGSEVVVRGRVRTREETGNLSMYVKSLAFCKIPFSVIEEQTKPLDPPENYSVLTPKEYHEVSYDQIGFDFFKPKTTAHANLTPGLVLTIRGMKTEKFFVPYEIAMIKVANGRITEYLHTYLKVAFSDGSEKAEFANKKGYGSPRLSTVIPDLIKFSAGELVIGLNPSASLDLLNMTAKPLRYQFRNDVHVLSSAEAKDGSLKKGDALEEAIALAHIFLKE
;
A
#
# COMPACT_ATOMS: atom_id res chain seq x y z
N MET A 1 12.02 -35.46 -21.77
CA MET A 1 12.50 -35.90 -20.45
C MET A 1 11.28 -35.82 -19.55
N THR A 2 10.69 -36.96 -19.20
CA THR A 2 9.48 -37.04 -18.39
C THR A 2 9.78 -36.46 -17.00
N ASP A 3 8.86 -35.65 -16.46
CA ASP A 3 8.96 -35.16 -15.09
C ASP A 3 9.07 -36.37 -14.13
N ILE A 4 10.09 -36.37 -13.25
CA ILE A 4 10.35 -37.47 -12.30
C ILE A 4 9.11 -37.71 -11.43
N LEU A 5 8.37 -36.66 -11.08
CA LEU A 5 7.14 -36.80 -10.30
C LEU A 5 6.01 -37.47 -11.10
N SER A 6 5.86 -37.12 -12.38
CA SER A 6 4.88 -37.79 -13.26
C SER A 6 5.21 -39.27 -13.46
N LEU A 7 6.49 -39.60 -13.64
CA LEU A 7 6.94 -41.00 -13.72
C LEU A 7 6.55 -41.80 -12.48
N LEU A 8 6.78 -41.24 -11.29
CA LEU A 8 6.46 -41.91 -10.03
C LEU A 8 4.94 -42.02 -9.82
N SER A 9 4.19 -40.97 -10.14
CA SER A 9 2.72 -40.96 -10.03
C SER A 9 2.09 -42.02 -10.94
N GLU A 10 2.52 -42.11 -12.20
CA GLU A 10 2.02 -43.12 -13.15
C GLU A 10 2.40 -44.55 -12.74
N LYS A 11 3.67 -44.78 -12.37
CA LYS A 11 4.18 -46.12 -12.06
C LYS A 11 3.61 -46.70 -10.77
N PHE A 12 3.30 -45.84 -9.80
CA PHE A 12 2.82 -46.25 -8.48
C PHE A 12 1.38 -45.82 -8.20
N GLN A 13 0.61 -45.48 -9.24
CA GLN A 13 -0.82 -45.11 -9.13
C GLN A 13 -1.09 -44.06 -8.04
N GLY A 14 -0.25 -43.03 -7.99
CA GLY A 14 -0.38 -41.92 -7.03
C GLY A 14 0.07 -42.20 -5.60
N LYS A 15 0.58 -43.41 -5.27
CA LYS A 15 1.06 -43.76 -3.91
C LYS A 15 2.06 -42.75 -3.33
N TYR A 16 2.87 -42.12 -4.17
CA TYR A 16 3.93 -41.19 -3.78
C TYR A 16 3.64 -39.73 -4.16
N ASP A 17 2.37 -39.36 -4.37
CA ASP A 17 1.97 -37.99 -4.75
C ASP A 17 2.24 -36.95 -3.64
N TYR A 18 2.63 -37.39 -2.45
CA TYR A 18 3.11 -36.53 -1.36
C TYR A 18 4.56 -36.07 -1.54
N LEU A 19 5.34 -36.66 -2.45
CA LEU A 19 6.72 -36.26 -2.69
C LEU A 19 6.80 -34.95 -3.49
N ARG A 20 7.78 -34.12 -3.16
CA ARG A 20 8.16 -32.95 -3.97
C ARG A 20 9.63 -32.98 -4.33
N LEU A 21 10.00 -32.46 -5.49
CA LEU A 21 11.40 -32.31 -5.87
C LEU A 21 12.00 -31.10 -5.15
N GLY A 22 13.06 -31.33 -4.38
CA GLY A 22 13.88 -30.29 -3.77
C GLY A 22 15.02 -29.86 -4.69
N ASP A 23 15.98 -30.75 -4.91
CA ASP A 23 17.17 -30.50 -5.74
C ASP A 23 17.42 -31.68 -6.68
N VAL A 24 17.81 -31.41 -7.92
CA VAL A 24 18.14 -32.42 -8.93
C VAL A 24 19.46 -32.06 -9.57
N LYS A 25 20.48 -32.88 -9.30
CA LYS A 25 21.83 -32.72 -9.85
C LYS A 25 22.17 -33.91 -10.74
N ILE A 26 22.36 -33.66 -12.03
CA ILE A 26 22.71 -34.70 -13.00
C ILE A 26 24.11 -34.38 -13.55
N GLY A 27 25.09 -35.19 -13.19
CA GLY A 27 26.43 -35.18 -13.77
C GLY A 27 26.50 -36.17 -14.92
N VAL A 28 26.43 -35.67 -16.16
CA VAL A 28 26.43 -36.53 -17.37
C VAL A 28 27.78 -37.22 -17.57
N GLU A 29 28.90 -36.51 -17.34
CA GLU A 29 30.25 -37.07 -17.45
C GLU A 29 30.55 -38.12 -16.36
N GLU A 30 30.15 -37.83 -15.12
CA GLU A 30 30.31 -38.75 -13.99
C GLU A 30 29.27 -39.88 -13.95
N LYS A 31 28.25 -39.82 -14.81
CA LYS A 31 27.06 -40.67 -14.79
C LYS A 31 26.45 -40.80 -13.39
N LYS A 32 26.30 -39.68 -12.68
CA LYS A 32 25.68 -39.63 -11.36
C LYS A 32 24.45 -38.74 -11.38
N ALA A 33 23.38 -39.16 -10.72
CA ALA A 33 22.19 -38.36 -10.50
C ALA A 33 21.87 -38.32 -9.00
N SER A 34 21.75 -37.12 -8.43
CA SER A 34 21.27 -36.90 -7.07
C SER A 34 19.91 -36.24 -7.15
N VAL A 35 18.90 -36.88 -6.56
CA VAL A 35 17.53 -36.37 -6.49
C VAL A 35 17.16 -36.23 -5.01
N THR A 36 16.84 -35.03 -4.58
CA THR A 36 16.32 -34.76 -3.25
C THR A 36 14.81 -34.63 -3.31
N PHE A 37 14.11 -35.42 -2.52
CA PHE A 37 12.68 -35.35 -2.30
C PHE A 37 12.37 -34.70 -0.97
N LEU A 38 11.39 -33.79 -0.96
CA LEU A 38 10.83 -33.22 0.25
C LEU A 38 9.58 -34.02 0.64
N VAL A 39 9.44 -34.34 1.94
CA VAL A 39 8.41 -35.23 2.47
C VAL A 39 7.71 -34.58 3.67
N PRO A 40 6.37 -34.60 3.76
CA PRO A 40 5.64 -34.20 4.96
C PRO A 40 6.13 -34.92 6.22
N GLU A 41 6.12 -34.23 7.36
CA GLU A 41 6.65 -34.73 8.64
C GLU A 41 6.02 -36.05 9.12
N ASP A 42 4.69 -36.13 9.07
CA ASP A 42 3.90 -37.31 9.44
C ASP A 42 4.22 -38.52 8.55
N ILE A 43 4.42 -38.28 7.25
CA ILE A 43 4.76 -39.34 6.31
C ILE A 43 6.21 -39.77 6.49
N TYR A 44 7.13 -38.82 6.65
CA TYR A 44 8.55 -39.11 6.84
C TYR A 44 8.82 -39.94 8.10
N ASP A 45 8.15 -39.60 9.21
CA ASP A 45 8.39 -40.25 10.50
C ASP A 45 7.65 -41.59 10.65
N TYR A 46 6.50 -41.77 9.99
CA TYR A 46 5.62 -42.92 10.28
C TYR A 46 5.24 -43.80 9.08
N SER A 47 5.37 -43.30 7.84
CA SER A 47 4.82 -43.99 6.65
C SER A 47 5.85 -44.35 5.59
N LEU A 48 6.88 -43.51 5.38
CA LEU A 48 7.94 -43.74 4.41
C LEU A 48 8.93 -44.77 4.95
N ASN A 49 8.90 -45.99 4.43
CA ASN A 49 9.80 -47.07 4.84
C ASN A 49 10.92 -47.30 3.82
N ASN A 50 11.87 -48.18 4.16
CA ASN A 50 13.01 -48.51 3.31
C ASN A 50 12.59 -49.14 1.96
N ASP A 51 11.50 -49.91 1.92
CA ASP A 51 11.04 -50.55 0.69
C ASP A 51 10.51 -49.52 -0.30
N ASP A 52 9.80 -48.50 0.18
CA ASP A 52 9.34 -47.36 -0.62
C ASP A 52 10.51 -46.59 -1.22
N ILE A 53 11.54 -46.30 -0.40
CA ILE A 53 12.77 -45.63 -0.82
C ILE A 53 13.47 -46.41 -1.93
N GLN A 54 13.62 -47.73 -1.78
CA GLN A 54 14.24 -48.58 -2.81
C GLN A 54 13.38 -48.65 -4.08
N ALA A 55 12.06 -48.69 -3.96
CA ALA A 55 11.15 -48.71 -5.10
C ALA A 55 11.24 -47.43 -5.94
N ILE A 56 11.26 -46.27 -5.28
CA ILE A 56 11.43 -44.96 -5.92
C ILE A 56 12.79 -44.87 -6.60
N LYS A 57 13.87 -45.25 -5.91
CA LYS A 57 15.23 -45.25 -6.45
C LYS A 57 15.36 -46.14 -7.69
N LYS A 58 14.79 -47.34 -7.64
CA LYS A 58 14.79 -48.28 -8.77
C LYS A 58 14.04 -47.70 -9.97
N ALA A 59 12.87 -47.10 -9.75
CA ALA A 59 12.10 -46.47 -10.82
C ALA A 59 12.85 -45.35 -11.54
N ILE A 60 13.56 -44.51 -10.80
CA ILE A 60 14.35 -43.40 -11.37
C ILE A 60 15.58 -43.95 -12.11
N THR A 61 16.22 -44.99 -11.57
CA THR A 61 17.38 -45.66 -12.20
C THR A 61 16.99 -46.28 -13.55
N GLU A 62 15.83 -46.94 -13.61
CA GLU A 62 15.30 -47.50 -14.86
C GLU A 62 15.00 -46.42 -15.90
N ALA A 63 14.48 -45.27 -15.48
CA ALA A 63 14.16 -44.17 -16.39
C ALA A 63 15.40 -43.42 -16.92
N LEU A 64 16.47 -43.31 -16.12
CA LEU A 64 17.73 -42.69 -16.53
C LEU A 64 18.67 -43.64 -17.30
N GLY A 65 18.42 -44.96 -17.19
CA GLY A 65 19.23 -46.01 -17.82
C GLY A 65 20.30 -46.57 -16.89
N SER A 66 20.66 -47.85 -17.11
CA SER A 66 21.57 -48.64 -16.26
C SER A 66 23.00 -48.11 -16.14
N GLY A 67 23.35 -47.07 -16.89
CA GLY A 67 24.65 -46.41 -16.83
C GLY A 67 24.79 -45.37 -15.71
N PHE A 68 23.69 -44.94 -15.06
CA PHE A 68 23.70 -43.90 -14.04
C PHE A 68 23.68 -44.47 -12.62
N SER A 69 24.53 -43.93 -11.74
CA SER A 69 24.40 -44.12 -10.30
C SER A 69 23.43 -43.08 -9.73
N VAL A 70 22.26 -43.54 -9.30
CA VAL A 70 21.20 -42.68 -8.74
C VAL A 70 21.28 -42.68 -7.21
N TYR A 71 21.30 -41.50 -6.63
CA TYR A 71 21.16 -41.26 -5.19
C TYR A 71 19.85 -40.50 -4.94
N CYS A 72 19.01 -41.03 -4.05
CA CYS A 72 17.78 -40.38 -3.63
C CYS A 72 17.92 -39.97 -2.16
N ARG A 73 17.75 -38.68 -1.88
CA ARG A 73 17.67 -38.16 -0.52
C ARG A 73 16.22 -37.79 -0.22
N PHE A 74 15.78 -38.02 1.01
CA PHE A 74 14.46 -37.60 1.48
C PHE A 74 14.68 -36.63 2.64
N GLU A 75 14.10 -35.44 2.55
CA GLU A 75 14.22 -34.38 3.56
C GLU A 75 12.84 -34.06 4.12
N LYS A 76 12.77 -34.04 5.45
CA LYS A 76 11.54 -33.74 6.20
C LYS A 76 11.17 -32.26 6.06
N ILE A 77 9.94 -31.98 5.67
CA ILE A 77 9.38 -30.63 5.67
C ILE A 77 8.84 -30.35 7.07
N VAL A 78 9.51 -29.44 7.79
CA VAL A 78 9.00 -28.89 9.06
C VAL A 78 8.40 -27.53 8.76
N LEU A 79 7.08 -27.42 8.94
CA LEU A 79 6.36 -26.15 8.79
C LEU A 79 6.31 -25.44 10.14
N THR A 80 6.84 -24.23 10.17
CA THR A 80 6.69 -23.32 11.31
C THR A 80 5.87 -22.11 10.88
N GLU A 81 5.25 -21.42 11.84
CA GLU A 81 4.48 -20.22 11.55
C GLU A 81 5.31 -19.19 10.75
N GLU A 82 6.56 -18.99 11.14
CA GLU A 82 7.48 -18.05 10.49
C GLU A 82 7.85 -18.46 9.06
N THR A 83 8.12 -19.75 8.81
CA THR A 83 8.51 -20.23 7.48
C THR A 83 7.34 -20.17 6.50
N VAL A 84 6.13 -20.49 6.98
CA VAL A 84 4.90 -20.39 6.20
C VAL A 84 4.52 -18.94 5.93
N ARG A 85 4.59 -18.08 6.95
CA ARG A 85 4.35 -16.64 6.82
C ARG A 85 5.32 -16.01 5.82
N SER A 86 6.61 -16.33 5.92
CA SER A 86 7.63 -15.84 5.00
C SER A 86 7.39 -16.32 3.57
N ALA A 87 7.03 -17.59 3.37
CA ALA A 87 6.71 -18.14 2.06
C ALA A 87 5.47 -17.49 1.44
N LEU A 88 4.44 -17.19 2.25
CA LEU A 88 3.24 -16.48 1.80
C LEU A 88 3.59 -15.05 1.38
N ILE A 89 4.33 -14.30 2.21
CA ILE A 89 4.74 -12.92 1.93
C ILE A 89 5.58 -12.88 0.65
N GLU A 90 6.56 -13.77 0.50
CA GLU A 90 7.40 -13.86 -0.69
C GLU A 90 6.56 -14.17 -1.95
N PHE A 91 5.65 -15.14 -1.85
CA PHE A 91 4.75 -15.47 -2.94
C PHE A 91 3.86 -14.28 -3.32
N MET A 92 3.26 -13.61 -2.33
CA MET A 92 2.38 -12.47 -2.56
C MET A 92 3.15 -11.27 -3.13
N ALA A 93 4.32 -10.95 -2.63
CA ALA A 93 5.17 -9.88 -3.16
C ALA A 93 5.55 -10.14 -4.62
N LYS A 94 5.85 -11.39 -4.97
CA LYS A 94 6.28 -11.78 -6.32
C LYS A 94 5.14 -11.91 -7.32
N ASN A 95 4.00 -12.46 -6.91
CA ASN A 95 2.92 -12.86 -7.82
C ASN A 95 1.65 -11.99 -7.68
N CYS A 96 1.47 -11.31 -6.55
CA CYS A 96 0.29 -10.51 -6.22
C CYS A 96 0.66 -9.18 -5.50
N PRO A 97 1.59 -8.36 -6.04
CA PRO A 97 2.18 -7.23 -5.30
C PRO A 97 1.17 -6.15 -4.87
N LEU A 98 0.11 -5.92 -5.65
CA LEU A 98 -0.96 -4.98 -5.29
C LEU A 98 -1.72 -5.42 -4.04
N ILE A 99 -1.99 -6.73 -3.93
CA ILE A 99 -2.65 -7.31 -2.78
C ILE A 99 -1.69 -7.26 -1.58
N ALA A 100 -0.42 -7.63 -1.78
CA ALA A 100 0.61 -7.56 -0.73
C ALA A 100 0.79 -6.15 -0.15
N ALA A 101 0.71 -5.11 -0.99
CA ALA A 101 0.87 -3.72 -0.56
C ALA A 101 -0.29 -3.20 0.29
N ASN A 102 -1.48 -3.83 0.21
CA ASN A 102 -2.68 -3.41 0.91
C ASN A 102 -3.10 -4.39 2.03
N VAL A 103 -2.28 -5.41 2.28
CA VAL A 103 -2.46 -6.35 3.39
C VAL A 103 -1.50 -5.96 4.51
N ASP A 104 -2.05 -5.74 5.70
CA ASP A 104 -1.25 -5.54 6.90
C ASP A 104 -0.76 -6.90 7.43
N PHE A 105 0.45 -7.31 7.03
CA PHE A 105 1.05 -8.58 7.45
C PHE A 105 1.33 -8.66 8.96
N SER A 106 1.30 -7.54 9.69
CA SER A 106 1.41 -7.57 11.16
C SER A 106 0.15 -8.14 11.82
N LYS A 107 -1.00 -8.01 11.15
CA LYS A 107 -2.30 -8.55 11.59
C LYS A 107 -2.63 -9.91 11.00
N LEU A 108 -1.80 -10.44 10.09
CA LEU A 108 -1.96 -11.77 9.53
C LEU A 108 -1.82 -12.82 10.63
N LYS A 109 -2.86 -13.64 10.79
CA LYS A 109 -2.83 -14.82 11.67
C LYS A 109 -2.62 -16.07 10.83
N VAL A 110 -1.74 -16.95 11.32
CA VAL A 110 -1.40 -18.22 10.67
C VAL A 110 -1.63 -19.33 11.69
N GLU A 111 -2.50 -20.28 11.36
CA GLU A 111 -2.76 -21.46 12.19
C GLU A 111 -2.31 -22.71 11.42
N ILE A 112 -1.44 -23.50 12.06
CA ILE A 112 -0.90 -24.74 11.51
C ILE A 112 -1.45 -25.90 12.35
N GLN A 113 -2.35 -26.67 11.75
CA GLN A 113 -2.85 -27.94 12.31
C GLN A 113 -2.71 -29.03 11.23
N ASN A 114 -3.77 -29.78 10.94
CA ASN A 114 -3.84 -30.68 9.79
C ASN A 114 -4.04 -29.93 8.46
N THR A 115 -4.44 -28.66 8.53
CA THR A 115 -4.55 -27.75 7.39
C THR A 115 -3.88 -26.43 7.73
N LEU A 116 -3.54 -25.67 6.70
CA LEU A 116 -2.98 -24.33 6.84
C LEU A 116 -4.10 -23.30 6.74
N LYS A 117 -4.27 -22.47 7.76
CA LYS A 117 -5.28 -21.42 7.76
C LYS A 117 -4.63 -20.05 7.86
N PHE A 118 -5.02 -19.14 6.95
CA PHE A 118 -4.61 -17.74 6.97
C PHE A 118 -5.81 -16.85 7.21
N SER A 119 -5.69 -15.90 8.14
CA SER A 119 -6.73 -14.89 8.39
C SER A 119 -6.19 -13.51 8.05
N PHE A 120 -6.81 -12.86 7.07
CA PHE A 120 -6.44 -11.54 6.58
C PHE A 120 -7.40 -10.47 7.11
N SER A 121 -6.87 -9.27 7.36
CA SER A 121 -7.68 -8.06 7.49
C SER A 121 -7.50 -7.22 6.23
N VAL A 122 -8.58 -7.00 5.47
CA VAL A 122 -8.53 -6.37 4.13
C VAL A 122 -9.68 -5.41 3.92
N GLN A 123 -9.45 -4.38 3.09
CA GLN A 123 -10.51 -3.48 2.64
C GLN A 123 -11.41 -4.16 1.61
N LYS A 124 -12.67 -3.72 1.51
CA LYS A 124 -13.68 -4.33 0.64
C LYS A 124 -13.26 -4.32 -0.83
N ASN A 125 -12.78 -3.19 -1.34
CA ASN A 125 -12.26 -3.08 -2.71
C ASN A 125 -11.09 -4.04 -3.02
N ILE A 126 -10.19 -4.28 -2.05
CA ILE A 126 -9.08 -5.23 -2.18
C ILE A 126 -9.60 -6.66 -2.19
N ARG A 127 -10.63 -6.96 -1.40
CA ARG A 127 -11.30 -8.27 -1.39
C ARG A 127 -11.98 -8.57 -2.73
N GLU A 128 -12.71 -7.61 -3.29
CA GLU A 128 -13.33 -7.75 -4.63
C GLU A 128 -12.27 -7.98 -5.72
N TYR A 129 -11.12 -7.31 -5.63
CA TYR A 129 -10.00 -7.55 -6.53
C TYR A 129 -9.35 -8.93 -6.35
N MET A 130 -9.18 -9.40 -5.10
CA MET A 130 -8.69 -10.75 -4.79
C MET A 130 -9.56 -11.83 -5.44
N GLU A 131 -10.89 -11.67 -5.40
CA GLU A 131 -11.85 -12.57 -6.05
C GLU A 131 -11.67 -12.57 -7.57
N LEU A 132 -11.59 -11.38 -8.19
CA LEU A 132 -11.46 -11.23 -9.63
C LEU A 132 -10.20 -11.92 -10.19
N VAL A 133 -9.06 -11.80 -9.50
CA VAL A 133 -7.78 -12.38 -9.96
C VAL A 133 -7.59 -13.85 -9.56
N GLY A 134 -8.57 -14.44 -8.86
CA GLY A 134 -8.50 -15.81 -8.36
C GLY A 134 -7.41 -16.00 -7.32
N PHE A 135 -7.18 -15.00 -6.45
CA PHE A 135 -6.14 -15.00 -5.43
C PHE A 135 -6.20 -16.26 -4.55
N ASP A 136 -7.40 -16.61 -4.07
CA ASP A 136 -7.60 -17.74 -3.18
C ASP A 136 -7.10 -19.05 -3.78
N LYS A 137 -7.42 -19.29 -5.06
CA LYS A 137 -6.97 -20.47 -5.79
C LYS A 137 -5.45 -20.48 -5.92
N ARG A 138 -4.83 -19.35 -6.23
CA ARG A 138 -3.37 -19.25 -6.39
C ARG A 138 -2.62 -19.56 -5.11
N ILE A 139 -3.09 -19.08 -3.97
CA ILE A 139 -2.48 -19.39 -2.66
C ILE A 139 -2.65 -20.86 -2.33
N LYS A 140 -3.85 -21.41 -2.51
CA LYS A 140 -4.13 -22.84 -2.30
C LYS A 140 -3.24 -23.72 -3.19
N ASP A 141 -3.15 -23.40 -4.47
CA ASP A 141 -2.32 -24.14 -5.43
C ASP A 141 -0.83 -24.03 -5.06
N PHE A 142 -0.36 -22.84 -4.66
CA PHE A 142 1.02 -22.65 -4.24
C PHE A 142 1.39 -23.51 -3.03
N PHE A 143 0.60 -23.49 -1.96
CA PHE A 143 0.89 -24.27 -0.76
C PHE A 143 0.65 -25.77 -0.98
N ARG A 144 -0.32 -26.16 -1.80
CA ARG A 144 -0.52 -27.55 -2.22
C ARG A 144 0.66 -28.09 -3.05
N VAL A 145 1.17 -27.29 -3.98
CA VAL A 145 2.32 -27.68 -4.81
C VAL A 145 3.61 -27.65 -3.99
N LYS A 146 3.80 -26.66 -3.12
CA LYS A 146 5.07 -26.51 -2.39
C LYS A 146 5.18 -27.42 -1.16
N TYR A 147 4.07 -27.65 -0.45
CA TYR A 147 4.07 -28.32 0.86
C TYR A 147 3.04 -29.44 1.02
N VAL A 148 2.22 -29.72 0.00
CA VAL A 148 1.19 -30.78 0.02
C VAL A 148 0.17 -30.61 1.15
N ILE A 149 -0.08 -29.35 1.54
CA ILE A 149 -1.02 -29.02 2.62
C ILE A 149 -2.27 -28.34 2.05
N GLU A 150 -3.43 -28.75 2.52
CA GLU A 150 -4.66 -28.03 2.22
C GLU A 150 -4.64 -26.67 2.90
N THR A 151 -5.07 -25.64 2.17
CA THR A 151 -5.02 -24.25 2.65
C THR A 151 -6.40 -23.63 2.65
N SER A 152 -6.73 -22.91 3.72
CA SER A 152 -7.94 -22.12 3.88
C SER A 152 -7.61 -20.66 4.15
N LEU A 153 -8.51 -19.77 3.72
CA LEU A 153 -8.31 -18.32 3.73
C LEU A 153 -9.57 -17.70 4.33
N ASP A 154 -9.41 -16.98 5.43
CA ASP A 154 -10.47 -16.21 6.08
C ASP A 154 -10.18 -14.71 5.96
N TYR A 155 -11.24 -13.91 5.85
CA TYR A 155 -11.14 -12.47 5.62
C TYR A 155 -12.00 -11.70 6.62
N GLU A 156 -11.38 -10.79 7.35
CA GLU A 156 -12.04 -9.72 8.08
C GLU A 156 -12.11 -8.48 7.16
N ILE A 157 -13.32 -8.16 6.69
CA ILE A 157 -13.54 -7.05 5.77
C ILE A 157 -13.70 -5.76 6.57
N THR A 158 -12.86 -4.78 6.26
CA THR A 158 -12.95 -3.42 6.79
C THR A 158 -13.57 -2.50 5.74
N ASP A 159 -14.40 -1.54 6.17
CA ASP A 159 -15.04 -0.58 5.27
C ASP A 159 -14.00 0.27 4.53
N ASP A 160 -14.29 0.58 3.25
CA ASP A 160 -13.37 1.29 2.37
C ASP A 160 -12.97 2.66 2.95
N ALA A 161 -11.66 2.89 3.13
CA ALA A 161 -11.13 4.24 3.05
C ALA A 161 -11.05 4.60 1.54
N PRO A 162 -11.57 5.75 1.11
CA PRO A 162 -11.59 6.10 -0.32
C PRO A 162 -10.17 6.18 -0.88
N ILE A 163 -9.90 5.41 -1.93
CA ILE A 163 -8.75 5.62 -2.82
C ILE A 163 -8.99 6.93 -3.57
N VAL A 164 -8.09 7.90 -3.43
CA VAL A 164 -8.13 9.12 -4.24
C VAL A 164 -6.89 9.23 -5.11
N ALA A 165 -7.12 9.20 -6.42
CA ALA A 165 -6.16 9.63 -7.41
C ALA A 165 -5.93 11.14 -7.29
N ALA A 166 -4.66 11.56 -7.19
CA ALA A 166 -4.30 12.97 -7.20
C ALA A 166 -4.71 13.61 -8.54
N THR A 167 -5.29 14.81 -8.49
CA THR A 167 -5.67 15.58 -9.67
C THR A 167 -4.44 16.02 -10.45
N GLU A 168 -4.37 15.65 -11.73
CA GLU A 168 -3.56 16.31 -12.74
C GLU A 168 -4.14 17.70 -13.03
N GLY A 169 -3.35 18.75 -12.76
CA GLY A 169 -3.42 19.97 -13.54
C GLY A 169 -2.42 19.86 -14.70
N PRO A 170 -2.57 20.64 -15.79
CA PRO A 170 -1.63 20.57 -16.92
C PRO A 170 -0.23 20.82 -16.39
N ALA A 171 0.59 19.77 -16.38
CA ALA A 171 1.98 19.85 -15.98
C ALA A 171 2.67 20.78 -16.97
N ARG A 172 3.05 21.97 -16.50
CA ARG A 172 4.17 22.68 -17.10
C ARG A 172 5.35 21.72 -17.05
N SER A 173 5.91 21.42 -18.22
CA SER A 173 7.20 20.76 -18.36
C SER A 173 8.23 21.48 -17.49
N GLY A 174 8.62 20.86 -16.37
CA GLY A 174 9.67 21.41 -15.50
C GLY A 174 9.50 21.05 -14.03
N ARG A 175 10.25 20.02 -13.61
CA ARG A 175 10.52 19.58 -12.22
C ARG A 175 9.39 18.80 -11.53
N TYR A 176 9.52 17.48 -11.59
CA TYR A 176 8.79 16.55 -10.74
C TYR A 176 9.27 16.68 -9.29
N GLY A 177 8.32 16.95 -8.37
CA GLY A 177 8.42 16.57 -6.96
C GLY A 177 9.53 17.20 -6.11
N LYS A 178 9.57 16.77 -4.83
CA LYS A 178 10.74 16.99 -3.96
C LYS A 178 11.88 16.13 -4.48
N SER A 179 13.09 16.66 -4.40
CA SER A 179 14.27 16.01 -4.93
C SER A 179 15.40 15.96 -3.91
N VAL A 180 16.25 14.96 -4.07
CA VAL A 180 17.44 14.71 -3.27
C VAL A 180 18.66 14.62 -4.17
N GLU A 181 19.75 15.24 -3.75
CA GLU A 181 21.04 15.07 -4.40
C GLU A 181 21.72 13.80 -3.88
N VAL A 182 22.27 13.01 -4.80
CA VAL A 182 23.05 11.81 -4.48
C VAL A 182 24.52 12.06 -4.82
N THR A 183 25.41 11.47 -4.03
CA THR A 183 26.87 11.64 -4.17
C THR A 183 27.56 10.37 -4.64
N ASP A 184 28.88 10.42 -4.85
CA ASP A 184 29.74 9.25 -5.12
C ASP A 184 29.26 8.37 -6.29
N LYS A 185 28.88 9.02 -7.40
CA LYS A 185 28.32 8.33 -8.56
C LYS A 185 29.38 7.51 -9.28
N ILE A 186 29.16 6.20 -9.41
CA ILE A 186 29.97 5.27 -10.20
C ILE A 186 29.09 4.68 -11.30
N LEU A 187 29.37 5.03 -12.56
CA LEU A 187 28.55 4.65 -13.70
C LEU A 187 28.55 3.13 -13.89
N VAL A 188 27.37 2.55 -14.03
CA VAL A 188 27.20 1.15 -14.42
C VAL A 188 26.95 1.06 -15.91
N PHE A 189 25.96 1.81 -16.42
CA PHE A 189 25.72 1.96 -17.86
C PHE A 189 24.98 3.26 -18.20
N GLY A 190 24.94 3.59 -19.48
CA GLY A 190 24.37 4.83 -19.99
C GLY A 190 25.38 5.98 -19.97
N LYS A 191 24.94 7.19 -19.60
CA LYS A 191 25.80 8.38 -19.56
C LYS A 191 25.81 9.00 -18.17
N MET A 192 26.98 9.36 -17.65
CA MET A 192 27.05 10.05 -16.35
C MET A 192 26.33 11.41 -16.36
N SER A 193 26.40 12.13 -17.49
CA SER A 193 25.67 13.40 -17.68
C SER A 193 24.15 13.27 -17.47
N ASP A 194 23.60 12.09 -17.72
CA ASP A 194 22.17 11.82 -17.57
C ASP A 194 21.77 11.73 -16.09
N LEU A 195 22.72 11.55 -15.17
CA LEU A 195 22.47 11.32 -13.75
C LEU A 195 22.88 12.52 -12.89
N ASN A 196 23.21 13.67 -13.48
CA ASN A 196 23.68 14.85 -12.74
C ASN A 196 22.56 15.59 -12.02
N ASP A 197 21.36 15.61 -12.59
CA ASP A 197 20.21 16.28 -11.98
C ASP A 197 19.76 15.53 -10.70
N PRO A 198 19.16 16.25 -9.73
CA PRO A 198 18.65 15.65 -8.50
C PRO A 198 17.62 14.53 -8.76
N ALA A 199 17.68 13.48 -7.94
CA ALA A 199 16.72 12.40 -7.99
C ALA A 199 15.41 12.81 -7.31
N VAL A 200 14.27 12.49 -7.90
CA VAL A 200 12.96 12.79 -7.35
C VAL A 200 12.53 11.71 -6.36
N HIS A 201 11.81 12.12 -5.32
CA HIS A 201 11.27 11.17 -4.36
C HIS A 201 10.25 10.26 -5.04
N ILE A 202 10.34 8.95 -4.83
CA ILE A 202 9.49 7.97 -5.50
C ILE A 202 8.01 8.23 -5.24
N ALA A 203 7.64 8.60 -4.01
CA ALA A 203 6.26 8.95 -3.63
C ALA A 203 5.68 10.15 -4.41
N THR A 204 6.54 10.96 -5.05
CA THR A 204 6.12 12.15 -5.80
C THR A 204 5.91 11.89 -7.28
N LEU A 205 6.16 10.66 -7.76
CA LEU A 205 5.83 10.26 -9.12
C LEU A 205 4.31 10.16 -9.25
N LYS A 206 3.72 11.05 -10.07
CA LYS A 206 2.25 11.18 -10.22
C LYS A 206 1.70 10.59 -11.51
N GLY A 207 2.52 9.95 -12.33
CA GLY A 207 2.10 9.40 -13.61
C GLY A 207 3.28 9.00 -14.47
N GLU A 208 2.99 8.73 -15.74
CA GLU A 208 4.01 8.40 -16.73
C GLU A 208 4.93 9.59 -17.01
N GLY A 209 6.15 9.29 -17.43
CA GLY A 209 7.14 10.29 -17.78
C GLY A 209 8.20 9.70 -18.67
N GLU A 210 8.70 10.48 -19.62
CA GLU A 210 9.74 10.01 -20.53
C GLU A 210 11.12 9.96 -19.87
N ASP A 211 11.33 10.76 -18.83
CA ASP A 211 12.68 11.09 -18.37
C ASP A 211 12.72 11.48 -16.89
N ALA A 212 12.45 10.51 -16.01
CA ALA A 212 12.53 10.72 -14.56
C ALA A 212 13.85 10.17 -14.02
N ILE A 213 14.38 10.83 -12.99
CA ILE A 213 15.57 10.40 -12.25
C ILE A 213 15.13 10.02 -10.84
N CYS A 214 15.36 8.78 -10.44
CA CYS A 214 15.01 8.28 -9.12
C CYS A 214 16.24 7.64 -8.47
N CYS A 215 16.30 7.61 -7.15
CA CYS A 215 17.34 6.88 -6.42
C CYS A 215 16.70 5.91 -5.43
N GLY A 216 17.45 4.91 -4.99
CA GLY A 216 17.03 4.02 -3.91
C GLY A 216 17.95 2.82 -3.74
N LYS A 217 17.68 2.02 -2.70
CA LYS A 217 18.31 0.71 -2.51
C LYS A 217 17.64 -0.33 -3.37
N ILE A 218 18.43 -1.15 -4.07
CA ILE A 218 17.95 -2.28 -4.86
C ILE A 218 17.36 -3.35 -3.95
N ASN A 219 16.16 -3.81 -4.28
CA ASN A 219 15.48 -4.94 -3.66
C ASN A 219 14.97 -5.91 -4.73
N TYR A 220 14.88 -7.20 -4.38
CA TYR A 220 14.30 -8.25 -5.22
C TYR A 220 14.93 -8.39 -6.62
N LEU A 221 16.26 -8.21 -6.71
CA LEU A 221 16.99 -8.37 -7.96
C LEU A 221 16.80 -9.76 -8.59
N SER A 222 16.26 -9.75 -9.81
CA SER A 222 16.12 -10.90 -10.68
C SER A 222 16.90 -10.64 -11.97
N PHE A 223 17.69 -11.64 -12.36
CA PHE A 223 18.48 -11.63 -13.59
C PHE A 223 18.07 -12.82 -14.46
N LYS A 224 17.83 -12.56 -15.74
CA LYS A 224 17.61 -13.58 -16.76
C LYS A 224 18.45 -13.27 -17.99
N SER A 225 19.09 -14.28 -18.55
CA SER A 225 19.78 -14.18 -19.85
C SER A 225 19.03 -15.03 -20.87
N ARG A 226 18.86 -14.50 -22.09
CA ARG A 226 18.24 -15.21 -23.21
C ARG A 226 19.20 -15.22 -24.38
N ASP A 227 19.42 -16.39 -24.95
CA ASP A 227 20.11 -16.54 -26.22
C ASP A 227 19.17 -16.11 -27.37
N GLU A 228 19.55 -15.06 -28.10
CA GLU A 228 18.83 -14.56 -29.29
C GLU A 228 19.54 -14.91 -30.61
N SER A 229 20.47 -15.87 -30.62
CA SER A 229 21.28 -16.30 -31.79
C SER A 229 20.48 -16.87 -32.98
N LYS A 230 19.15 -16.74 -33.01
CA LYS A 230 18.28 -17.25 -34.09
C LYS A 230 18.27 -16.40 -35.36
N LYS A 231 19.16 -15.40 -35.51
CA LYS A 231 19.17 -14.48 -36.67
C LYS A 231 20.48 -14.38 -37.45
N ASP A 232 21.64 -14.73 -36.91
CA ASP A 232 22.92 -14.68 -37.63
C ASP A 232 23.84 -15.82 -37.15
N GLU A 233 24.23 -16.71 -38.06
CA GLU A 233 24.90 -17.99 -37.76
C GLU A 233 26.32 -17.88 -37.17
N PHE A 234 26.85 -16.67 -36.93
CA PHE A 234 28.28 -16.49 -36.61
C PHE A 234 28.63 -15.78 -35.31
N LYS A 235 27.67 -15.33 -34.49
CA LYS A 235 27.96 -14.84 -33.11
C LYS A 235 26.83 -15.17 -32.14
N LYS A 236 27.16 -15.77 -30.99
CA LYS A 236 26.22 -15.91 -29.87
C LYS A 236 25.88 -14.53 -29.33
N PHE A 237 24.62 -14.14 -29.41
CA PHE A 237 24.13 -12.85 -28.89
C PHE A 237 23.22 -13.12 -27.70
N PHE A 238 23.64 -12.70 -26.52
CA PHE A 238 22.86 -12.82 -25.29
C PHE A 238 22.19 -11.50 -24.97
N LYS A 239 20.92 -11.59 -24.62
CA LYS A 239 20.15 -10.47 -24.12
C LYS A 239 19.84 -10.66 -22.65
N HIS A 240 20.23 -9.68 -21.85
CA HIS A 240 20.15 -9.72 -20.41
C HIS A 240 19.02 -8.83 -19.91
N TYR A 241 18.22 -9.39 -19.01
CA TYR A 241 17.07 -8.75 -18.42
C TYR A 241 17.26 -8.69 -16.91
N TYR A 242 17.33 -7.48 -16.38
CA TYR A 242 17.31 -7.23 -14.94
C TYR A 242 15.96 -6.65 -14.55
N THR A 243 15.37 -7.22 -13.51
CA THR A 243 14.14 -6.73 -12.89
C THR A 243 14.39 -6.62 -11.39
N PHE A 244 14.12 -5.46 -10.81
CA PHE A 244 14.24 -5.21 -9.37
C PHE A 244 13.34 -4.06 -8.96
N SER A 245 13.24 -3.76 -7.67
CA SER A 245 12.68 -2.50 -7.19
C SER A 245 13.74 -1.65 -6.52
N ILE A 246 13.58 -0.34 -6.56
CA ILE A 246 14.36 0.60 -5.74
C ILE A 246 13.46 1.23 -4.70
N GLY A 247 13.98 1.43 -3.48
CA GLY A 247 13.27 2.12 -2.39
C GLY A 247 14.07 3.28 -1.82
N ASP A 248 13.42 4.43 -1.62
CA ASP A 248 14.04 5.68 -1.17
C ASP A 248 13.58 6.15 0.22
N THR A 249 12.87 5.31 0.96
CA THR A 249 12.05 5.58 2.19
C THR A 249 10.69 6.21 1.94
N THR A 250 10.46 6.83 0.78
CA THR A 250 9.16 7.43 0.44
C THR A 250 8.27 6.47 -0.34
N GLY A 251 8.86 5.57 -1.11
CA GLY A 251 8.11 4.54 -1.85
C GLY A 251 9.03 3.53 -2.53
N TYR A 252 8.42 2.72 -3.40
CA TYR A 252 9.12 1.73 -4.22
C TYR A 252 8.80 1.93 -5.70
N LEU A 253 9.81 1.76 -6.55
CA LEU A 253 9.67 1.84 -8.00
C LEU A 253 10.23 0.58 -8.64
N ASN A 254 9.44 -0.08 -9.49
CA ASN A 254 9.90 -1.24 -10.25
C ASN A 254 10.79 -0.79 -11.40
N ILE A 255 11.93 -1.45 -11.55
CA ILE A 255 13.00 -1.14 -12.48
C ILE A 255 13.19 -2.29 -13.45
N PHE A 256 13.26 -1.95 -14.74
CA PHE A 256 13.54 -2.87 -15.83
C PHE A 256 14.75 -2.40 -16.62
N ILE A 257 15.71 -3.31 -16.83
CA ILE A 257 16.89 -3.08 -17.65
C ILE A 257 16.96 -4.19 -18.69
N ASN A 258 17.15 -3.78 -19.94
CA ASN A 258 17.37 -4.67 -21.05
C ASN A 258 18.68 -4.26 -21.73
N THR A 259 19.65 -5.17 -21.79
CA THR A 259 21.05 -4.85 -22.10
C THR A 259 21.74 -6.06 -22.72
N ASP A 260 22.73 -5.82 -23.56
CA ASP A 260 23.57 -6.88 -24.15
C ASP A 260 24.83 -7.14 -23.29
N THR A 261 24.97 -6.42 -22.17
CA THR A 261 26.09 -6.51 -21.23
C THR A 261 25.60 -6.92 -19.85
N GLU A 262 26.29 -7.88 -19.23
CA GLU A 262 26.06 -8.27 -17.84
C GLU A 262 26.68 -7.27 -16.85
N TYR A 263 25.94 -6.96 -15.78
CA TYR A 263 26.37 -6.09 -14.69
C TYR A 263 26.42 -6.89 -13.36
N PRO A 264 27.46 -7.72 -13.13
CA PRO A 264 27.55 -8.59 -11.95
C PRO A 264 27.67 -7.81 -10.63
N ALA A 265 28.05 -6.54 -10.68
CA ALA A 265 28.12 -5.67 -9.50
C ALA A 265 26.72 -5.25 -8.98
N LEU A 266 25.64 -5.42 -9.76
CA LEU A 266 24.29 -5.18 -9.28
C LEU A 266 23.90 -6.27 -8.29
N GLN A 267 23.53 -5.86 -7.08
CA GLN A 267 23.13 -6.75 -6.00
C GLN A 267 22.08 -6.07 -5.13
N ASN A 268 21.29 -6.87 -4.40
CA ASN A 268 20.36 -6.34 -3.41
C ASN A 268 21.12 -5.54 -2.34
N GLY A 269 20.52 -4.44 -1.89
CA GLY A 269 21.12 -3.52 -0.93
C GLY A 269 22.02 -2.44 -1.55
N SER A 270 22.41 -2.56 -2.82
CA SER A 270 23.17 -1.50 -3.50
C SER A 270 22.34 -0.23 -3.65
N GLU A 271 22.96 0.90 -3.37
CA GLU A 271 22.40 2.23 -3.57
C GLU A 271 22.64 2.70 -4.99
N VAL A 272 21.55 3.01 -5.70
CA VAL A 272 21.61 3.38 -7.13
C VAL A 272 20.80 4.63 -7.42
N VAL A 273 21.23 5.34 -8.45
CA VAL A 273 20.47 6.38 -9.14
C VAL A 273 20.24 5.95 -10.57
N VAL A 274 18.99 6.05 -11.00
CA VAL A 274 18.52 5.61 -12.31
C VAL A 274 17.82 6.76 -13.02
N ARG A 275 18.00 6.83 -14.33
CA ARG A 275 17.21 7.69 -15.21
C ARG A 275 16.51 6.85 -16.25
N GLY A 276 15.24 7.12 -16.50
CA GLY A 276 14.50 6.35 -17.48
C GLY A 276 13.06 6.80 -17.68
N ARG A 277 12.39 6.05 -18.54
CA ARG A 277 10.98 6.24 -18.88
C ARG A 277 10.12 5.54 -17.85
N VAL A 278 9.29 6.30 -17.15
CA VAL A 278 8.27 5.82 -16.23
C VAL A 278 6.97 5.55 -17.00
N ARG A 279 6.43 4.35 -16.88
CA ARG A 279 5.16 3.91 -17.49
C ARG A 279 4.27 3.26 -16.45
N THR A 280 2.97 3.44 -16.63
CA THR A 280 1.94 2.71 -15.93
C THR A 280 1.78 1.37 -16.61
N ARG A 281 1.84 0.28 -15.85
CA ARG A 281 1.66 -1.06 -16.40
C ARG A 281 0.17 -1.34 -16.57
N GLU A 282 -0.28 -1.61 -17.79
CA GLU A 282 -1.69 -1.85 -18.13
C GLU A 282 -2.33 -2.93 -17.25
N GLU A 283 -1.56 -3.95 -16.86
CA GLU A 283 -2.04 -5.08 -16.03
C GLU A 283 -2.18 -4.76 -14.53
N THR A 284 -1.44 -3.77 -14.00
CA THR A 284 -1.36 -3.56 -12.54
C THR A 284 -1.61 -2.13 -12.10
N GLY A 285 -1.75 -1.17 -13.03
CA GLY A 285 -1.89 0.26 -12.73
C GLY A 285 -0.68 0.90 -12.05
N ASN A 286 0.43 0.17 -11.89
CA ASN A 286 1.61 0.62 -11.15
C ASN A 286 2.62 1.31 -12.06
N LEU A 287 3.32 2.30 -11.51
CA LEU A 287 4.46 2.92 -12.18
C LEU A 287 5.67 1.98 -12.16
N SER A 288 6.34 1.92 -13.30
CA SER A 288 7.58 1.18 -13.50
C SER A 288 8.49 1.96 -14.43
N MET A 289 9.80 1.78 -14.29
CA MET A 289 10.79 2.51 -15.06
C MET A 289 11.61 1.57 -15.94
N TYR A 290 11.68 1.89 -17.23
CA TYR A 290 12.68 1.35 -18.15
C TYR A 290 13.91 2.25 -18.13
N VAL A 291 15.03 1.72 -17.64
CA VAL A 291 16.21 2.52 -17.33
C VAL A 291 17.07 2.74 -18.57
N LYS A 292 17.48 3.99 -18.77
CA LYS A 292 18.41 4.44 -19.79
C LYS A 292 19.83 4.57 -19.25
N SER A 293 19.98 5.06 -18.01
CA SER A 293 21.27 5.26 -17.35
C SER A 293 21.17 4.85 -15.89
N LEU A 294 22.22 4.21 -15.36
CA LEU A 294 22.32 3.76 -13.97
C LEU A 294 23.72 3.98 -13.43
N ALA A 295 23.81 4.49 -12.20
CA ALA A 295 25.05 4.53 -11.43
C ALA A 295 24.82 4.02 -10.01
N PHE A 296 25.84 3.42 -9.41
CA PHE A 296 25.92 3.32 -7.96
C PHE A 296 26.13 4.72 -7.38
N CYS A 297 25.63 4.97 -6.19
CA CYS A 297 25.76 6.26 -5.53
C CYS A 297 25.69 6.11 -4.01
N LYS A 298 25.83 7.24 -3.31
CA LYS A 298 25.44 7.38 -1.90
C LYS A 298 24.20 8.24 -1.77
N ILE A 299 23.21 7.70 -1.08
CA ILE A 299 21.90 8.33 -0.89
C ILE A 299 21.80 8.85 0.55
N PRO A 300 21.55 10.15 0.76
CA PRO A 300 21.38 10.70 2.09
C PRO A 300 19.95 10.40 2.61
N PHE A 301 19.67 9.16 2.99
CA PHE A 301 18.34 8.73 3.45
C PHE A 301 17.78 9.57 4.60
N SER A 302 18.63 10.04 5.51
CA SER A 302 18.23 10.93 6.61
C SER A 302 17.62 12.25 6.11
N VAL A 303 18.13 12.81 5.00
CA VAL A 303 17.59 14.02 4.38
C VAL A 303 16.21 13.73 3.78
N ILE A 304 16.04 12.57 3.17
CA ILE A 304 14.74 12.16 2.60
C ILE A 304 13.70 11.97 3.71
N GLU A 305 14.08 11.33 4.82
CA GLU A 305 13.24 11.14 6.00
C GLU A 305 12.85 12.48 6.64
N GLU A 306 13.82 13.39 6.82
CA GLU A 306 13.54 14.72 7.37
C GLU A 306 12.59 15.52 6.46
N GLN A 307 12.75 15.41 5.14
CA GLN A 307 11.88 16.07 4.17
C GLN A 307 10.46 15.48 4.12
N THR A 308 10.26 14.25 4.57
CA THR A 308 8.95 13.56 4.62
C THR A 308 8.29 13.60 5.99
N LYS A 309 9.04 13.91 7.05
CA LYS A 309 8.50 14.09 8.40
C LYS A 309 7.36 15.12 8.39
N PRO A 310 6.20 14.78 9.00
CA PRO A 310 5.14 15.75 9.20
C PRO A 310 5.64 16.94 10.02
N LEU A 311 5.24 18.14 9.61
CA LEU A 311 5.42 19.38 10.33
C LEU A 311 4.50 19.39 11.55
N ASP A 312 5.00 19.95 12.63
CA ASP A 312 4.19 20.27 13.80
C ASP A 312 3.15 21.35 13.45
N PRO A 313 2.02 21.41 14.19
CA PRO A 313 1.06 22.49 14.03
C PRO A 313 1.74 23.87 14.10
N PRO A 314 1.36 24.84 13.27
CA PRO A 314 1.97 26.15 13.28
C PRO A 314 1.75 26.86 14.63
N GLU A 315 2.71 27.68 15.05
CA GLU A 315 2.57 28.47 16.29
C GLU A 315 1.43 29.49 16.20
N ASN A 316 1.20 30.07 15.02
CA ASN A 316 0.22 31.13 14.80
C ASN A 316 -0.83 30.73 13.77
N TYR A 317 -2.05 31.23 13.97
CA TYR A 317 -3.11 31.13 12.97
C TYR A 317 -2.84 32.11 11.83
N SER A 318 -3.09 31.71 10.59
CA SER A 318 -2.68 32.49 9.41
C SER A 318 -3.83 32.91 8.50
N VAL A 319 -4.81 32.03 8.28
CA VAL A 319 -5.96 32.25 7.39
C VAL A 319 -7.26 32.24 8.19
N LEU A 320 -7.41 31.28 9.09
CA LEU A 320 -8.57 31.11 9.95
C LEU A 320 -8.19 31.38 11.40
N THR A 321 -9.01 32.15 12.11
CA THR A 321 -8.84 32.41 13.54
C THR A 321 -10.07 31.91 14.30
N PRO A 322 -9.89 31.14 15.39
CA PRO A 322 -10.99 30.70 16.24
C PRO A 322 -11.84 31.85 16.74
N LYS A 323 -13.15 31.62 16.81
CA LYS A 323 -14.12 32.57 17.36
C LYS A 323 -14.77 31.96 18.59
N GLU A 324 -14.97 32.77 19.62
CA GLU A 324 -15.73 32.37 20.80
C GLU A 324 -17.19 32.11 20.43
N TYR A 325 -17.78 31.05 21.00
CA TYR A 325 -19.17 30.71 20.80
C TYR A 325 -20.03 31.20 21.98
N HIS A 326 -21.13 31.88 21.65
CA HIS A 326 -22.14 32.29 22.62
C HIS A 326 -23.51 31.78 22.19
N GLU A 327 -24.15 30.99 23.04
CA GLU A 327 -25.52 30.53 22.81
C GLU A 327 -26.49 31.69 23.06
N VAL A 328 -27.22 32.10 22.02
CA VAL A 328 -28.22 33.17 22.12
C VAL A 328 -29.60 32.54 22.28
N SER A 329 -30.17 32.61 23.48
CA SER A 329 -31.59 32.32 23.69
C SER A 329 -32.41 33.61 23.57
N TYR A 330 -33.29 33.67 22.57
CA TYR A 330 -34.30 34.73 22.50
C TYR A 330 -35.43 34.38 23.46
N ASP A 331 -35.33 34.85 24.71
CA ASP A 331 -36.50 34.89 25.58
C ASP A 331 -37.39 36.07 25.17
N GLN A 332 -38.68 35.79 25.03
CA GLN A 332 -39.68 36.77 24.62
C GLN A 332 -39.67 37.96 25.59
N ILE A 333 -39.63 39.17 25.01
CA ILE A 333 -39.78 40.48 25.66
C ILE A 333 -38.47 41.01 26.27
N GLY A 334 -37.65 41.58 25.37
CA GLY A 334 -36.77 42.73 25.57
C GLY A 334 -36.14 42.91 26.94
N PHE A 335 -34.99 42.27 27.17
CA PHE A 335 -33.81 42.82 27.86
C PHE A 335 -32.67 41.83 27.62
N ASP A 336 -31.60 42.26 26.94
CA ASP A 336 -30.41 41.45 26.66
C ASP A 336 -29.73 41.03 27.97
N PHE A 337 -30.04 39.83 28.44
CA PHE A 337 -29.26 39.14 29.46
C PHE A 337 -28.61 37.90 28.84
N PHE A 338 -27.32 38.01 28.54
CA PHE A 338 -26.46 36.89 28.18
C PHE A 338 -26.35 35.93 29.37
N LYS A 339 -27.20 34.91 29.43
CA LYS A 339 -26.98 33.76 30.31
C LYS A 339 -26.66 32.54 29.45
N PRO A 340 -25.42 32.03 29.46
CA PRO A 340 -25.12 30.76 28.80
C PRO A 340 -25.98 29.66 29.42
N LYS A 341 -26.64 28.86 28.58
CA LYS A 341 -27.44 27.73 29.02
C LYS A 341 -26.48 26.66 29.54
N THR A 342 -26.25 26.64 30.84
CA THR A 342 -25.43 25.61 31.47
C THR A 342 -26.22 24.30 31.53
N THR A 343 -26.12 23.46 30.51
CA THR A 343 -26.42 22.03 30.67
C THR A 343 -25.31 21.41 31.51
N ALA A 344 -25.65 21.07 32.75
CA ALA A 344 -24.74 20.66 33.81
C ALA A 344 -24.23 19.21 33.63
N HIS A 345 -23.45 18.95 32.58
CA HIS A 345 -22.68 17.72 32.43
C HIS A 345 -21.20 18.03 32.65
N ALA A 346 -20.82 18.25 33.92
CA ALA A 346 -19.51 18.77 34.32
C ALA A 346 -18.33 17.80 34.11
N ASN A 347 -18.56 16.59 33.58
CA ASN A 347 -17.55 15.53 33.44
C ASN A 347 -17.43 14.96 32.01
N LEU A 348 -17.89 15.69 30.99
CA LEU A 348 -17.74 15.24 29.60
C LEU A 348 -16.30 15.43 29.10
N THR A 349 -15.78 14.41 28.43
CA THR A 349 -14.49 14.46 27.73
C THR A 349 -14.49 15.62 26.74
N PRO A 350 -13.52 16.55 26.80
CA PRO A 350 -13.38 17.59 25.80
C PRO A 350 -13.22 16.98 24.41
N GLY A 351 -13.74 17.67 23.40
CA GLY A 351 -13.58 17.21 22.03
C GLY A 351 -13.92 18.26 21.00
N LEU A 352 -13.68 17.88 19.74
CA LEU A 352 -13.83 18.71 18.57
C LEU A 352 -14.85 18.08 17.62
N VAL A 353 -16.00 18.72 17.43
CA VAL A 353 -16.96 18.31 16.42
C VAL A 353 -16.50 18.81 15.06
N LEU A 354 -16.35 17.91 14.08
CA LEU A 354 -15.96 18.24 12.71
C LEU A 354 -17.12 17.98 11.75
N THR A 355 -17.44 18.96 10.91
CA THR A 355 -18.41 18.83 9.83
C THR A 355 -17.83 19.37 8.54
N ILE A 356 -17.97 18.58 7.46
CA ILE A 356 -17.51 18.93 6.13
C ILE A 356 -18.66 18.77 5.16
N ARG A 357 -18.99 19.84 4.42
CA ARG A 357 -19.91 19.76 3.31
C ARG A 357 -19.17 19.74 1.99
N GLY A 358 -19.65 18.87 1.12
CA GLY A 358 -19.08 18.70 -0.20
C GLY A 358 -20.07 18.20 -1.22
N MET A 359 -19.59 18.10 -2.44
CA MET A 359 -20.32 17.55 -3.57
C MET A 359 -19.56 16.36 -4.13
N LYS A 360 -20.28 15.27 -4.35
CA LYS A 360 -19.75 14.12 -5.10
C LYS A 360 -19.80 14.47 -6.58
N THR A 361 -18.64 14.46 -7.22
CA THR A 361 -18.49 14.51 -8.67
C THR A 361 -18.31 13.08 -9.19
N GLU A 362 -18.27 12.89 -10.51
CA GLU A 362 -18.00 11.57 -11.12
C GLU A 362 -16.69 10.94 -10.64
N LYS A 363 -15.70 11.78 -10.27
CA LYS A 363 -14.33 11.33 -9.96
C LYS A 363 -13.97 11.42 -8.48
N PHE A 364 -14.59 12.32 -7.70
CA PHE A 364 -14.18 12.60 -6.31
C PHE A 364 -15.23 13.38 -5.51
N PHE A 365 -15.10 13.37 -4.18
CA PHE A 365 -15.81 14.29 -3.29
C PHE A 365 -15.03 15.60 -3.12
N VAL A 366 -15.65 16.74 -3.43
CA VAL A 366 -15.05 18.07 -3.27
C VAL A 366 -15.67 18.78 -2.08
N PRO A 367 -14.90 19.09 -1.02
CA PRO A 367 -15.39 19.92 0.07
C PRO A 367 -15.54 21.38 -0.39
N TYR A 368 -16.65 22.01 -0.05
CA TYR A 368 -16.89 23.44 -0.29
C TYR A 368 -17.13 24.23 1.00
N GLU A 369 -17.25 23.58 2.16
CA GLU A 369 -17.47 24.21 3.46
C GLU A 369 -16.98 23.30 4.59
N ILE A 370 -16.36 23.89 5.61
CA ILE A 370 -15.83 23.18 6.79
C ILE A 370 -16.21 23.96 8.06
N ALA A 371 -16.66 23.23 9.08
CA ALA A 371 -16.82 23.73 10.44
C ALA A 371 -16.13 22.79 11.44
N MET A 372 -15.49 23.38 12.45
CA MET A 372 -14.93 22.69 13.61
C MET A 372 -15.37 23.42 14.87
N ILE A 373 -15.85 22.70 15.88
CA ILE A 373 -16.36 23.28 17.12
C ILE A 373 -15.73 22.57 18.31
N LYS A 374 -15.17 23.31 19.26
CA LYS A 374 -14.73 22.73 20.53
C LYS A 374 -15.84 22.68 21.55
N VAL A 375 -15.88 21.55 22.23
CA VAL A 375 -16.75 21.28 23.37
C VAL A 375 -15.86 21.00 24.57
N ALA A 376 -16.05 21.77 25.64
CA ALA A 376 -15.33 21.58 26.89
C ALA A 376 -16.20 21.99 28.07
N ASN A 377 -16.09 21.26 29.18
CA ASN A 377 -16.85 21.52 30.42
C ASN A 377 -18.37 21.59 30.19
N GLY A 378 -18.91 20.67 29.37
CA GLY A 378 -20.34 20.56 29.12
C GLY A 378 -20.93 21.68 28.25
N ARG A 379 -20.11 22.48 27.54
CA ARG A 379 -20.56 23.54 26.64
C ARG A 379 -19.69 23.67 25.40
N ILE A 380 -20.25 24.30 24.36
CA ILE A 380 -19.50 24.76 23.19
C ILE A 380 -18.68 26.01 23.58
N THR A 381 -17.39 26.05 23.23
CA THR A 381 -16.47 27.13 23.64
C THR A 381 -16.01 28.00 22.47
N GLU A 382 -15.55 27.37 21.39
CA GLU A 382 -14.98 28.06 20.23
C GLU A 382 -15.29 27.31 18.94
N TYR A 383 -15.26 28.03 17.82
CA TYR A 383 -15.47 27.45 16.50
C TYR A 383 -14.54 28.04 15.44
N LEU A 384 -14.27 27.22 14.43
CA LEU A 384 -13.73 27.60 13.14
C LEU A 384 -14.75 27.26 12.06
N HIS A 385 -15.00 28.19 11.15
CA HIS A 385 -15.91 27.98 10.02
C HIS A 385 -15.43 28.74 8.80
N THR A 386 -15.43 28.08 7.64
CA THR A 386 -15.13 28.72 6.36
C THR A 386 -15.80 28.00 5.20
N TYR A 387 -16.17 28.79 4.18
CA TYR A 387 -16.37 28.27 2.83
C TYR A 387 -15.02 28.07 2.15
N LEU A 388 -14.98 27.23 1.12
CA LEU A 388 -13.78 26.93 0.35
C LEU A 388 -13.95 27.37 -1.10
N LYS A 389 -12.86 27.83 -1.71
CA LYS A 389 -12.82 28.15 -3.13
C LYS A 389 -12.96 26.89 -3.97
N VAL A 390 -14.10 26.76 -4.64
CA VAL A 390 -14.46 25.67 -5.55
C VAL A 390 -14.93 26.22 -6.88
N ALA A 391 -14.96 25.37 -7.91
CA ALA A 391 -15.45 25.69 -9.24
C ALA A 391 -16.12 24.43 -9.83
N PHE A 392 -17.38 24.22 -9.47
CA PHE A 392 -18.21 23.17 -10.05
C PHE A 392 -18.76 23.63 -11.40
N SER A 393 -18.67 22.76 -12.40
CA SER A 393 -19.28 22.95 -13.73
C SER A 393 -20.69 22.38 -13.84
N ASP A 394 -21.14 21.68 -12.80
CA ASP A 394 -22.52 21.19 -12.68
C ASP A 394 -23.48 22.39 -12.55
N GLY A 395 -24.59 22.36 -13.28
CA GLY A 395 -25.64 23.38 -13.25
C GLY A 395 -26.65 23.21 -12.11
N SER A 396 -26.40 22.31 -11.15
CA SER A 396 -27.28 22.12 -9.99
C SER A 396 -27.27 23.33 -9.04
N GLU A 397 -28.40 23.60 -8.38
CA GLU A 397 -28.52 24.69 -7.39
C GLU A 397 -27.44 24.62 -6.30
N LYS A 398 -27.06 23.41 -5.91
CA LYS A 398 -25.99 23.16 -4.93
C LYS A 398 -24.61 23.59 -5.47
N ALA A 399 -24.32 23.31 -6.74
CA ALA A 399 -23.09 23.75 -7.40
C ALA A 399 -23.03 25.27 -7.53
N GLU A 400 -24.14 25.92 -7.92
CA GLU A 400 -24.24 27.38 -8.00
C GLU A 400 -24.04 28.03 -6.62
N PHE A 401 -24.70 27.50 -5.58
CA PHE A 401 -24.54 27.97 -4.21
C PHE A 401 -23.09 27.83 -3.73
N ALA A 402 -22.48 26.67 -3.94
CA ALA A 402 -21.10 26.41 -3.53
C ALA A 402 -20.11 27.31 -4.27
N ASN A 403 -20.28 27.52 -5.58
CA ASN A 403 -19.46 28.45 -6.36
C ASN A 403 -19.61 29.90 -5.87
N LYS A 404 -20.84 30.32 -5.55
CA LYS A 404 -21.14 31.67 -5.05
C LYS A 404 -20.51 31.93 -3.69
N LYS A 405 -20.66 31.00 -2.74
CA LYS A 405 -20.09 31.10 -1.38
C LYS A 405 -18.57 30.91 -1.37
N GLY A 406 -18.06 30.08 -2.27
CA GLY A 406 -16.63 29.86 -2.47
C GLY A 406 -15.91 31.02 -3.17
N TYR A 407 -16.64 31.96 -3.78
CA TYR A 407 -16.05 33.13 -4.43
C TYR A 407 -15.32 34.01 -3.39
N GLY A 408 -14.01 34.18 -3.57
CA GLY A 408 -13.17 34.93 -2.63
C GLY A 408 -12.74 34.17 -1.36
N SER A 409 -13.26 32.96 -1.14
CA SER A 409 -12.89 32.11 -0.02
C SER A 409 -11.48 31.50 -0.18
N PRO A 410 -10.85 31.01 0.91
CA PRO A 410 -9.55 30.36 0.83
C PRO A 410 -9.64 28.97 0.16
N ARG A 411 -8.51 28.44 -0.30
CA ARG A 411 -8.43 27.04 -0.77
C ARG A 411 -8.30 26.12 0.44
N LEU A 412 -8.70 24.84 0.31
CA LEU A 412 -8.49 23.87 1.38
C LEU A 412 -7.01 23.82 1.81
N SER A 413 -6.09 23.78 0.84
CA SER A 413 -4.65 23.74 1.10
C SER A 413 -4.11 24.90 1.94
N THR A 414 -4.76 26.07 1.90
CA THR A 414 -4.31 27.24 2.68
C THR A 414 -4.83 27.24 4.11
N VAL A 415 -5.91 26.51 4.39
CA VAL A 415 -6.51 26.46 5.74
C VAL A 415 -6.10 25.22 6.54
N ILE A 416 -5.53 24.18 5.91
CA ILE A 416 -5.05 22.96 6.61
C ILE A 416 -4.19 23.27 7.85
N PRO A 417 -3.20 24.18 7.81
CA PRO A 417 -2.35 24.42 8.98
C PRO A 417 -3.15 24.91 10.19
N ASP A 418 -4.12 25.80 9.96
CA ASP A 418 -4.99 26.36 11.01
C ASP A 418 -5.97 25.31 11.53
N LEU A 419 -6.53 24.47 10.65
CA LEU A 419 -7.41 23.37 11.04
C LEU A 419 -6.67 22.35 11.92
N ILE A 420 -5.43 22.01 11.58
CA ILE A 420 -4.58 21.12 12.40
C ILE A 420 -4.25 21.73 13.74
N LYS A 421 -3.91 23.03 13.77
CA LYS A 421 -3.65 23.73 15.02
C LYS A 421 -4.88 23.71 15.93
N PHE A 422 -6.05 23.97 15.35
CA PHE A 422 -7.30 23.99 16.11
C PHE A 422 -7.69 22.61 16.64
N SER A 423 -7.42 21.55 15.87
CA SER A 423 -7.72 20.18 16.27
C SER A 423 -6.61 19.54 17.11
N ALA A 424 -5.44 20.14 17.28
CA ALA A 424 -4.28 19.47 17.86
C ALA A 424 -4.58 18.88 19.25
N GLY A 425 -4.43 17.55 19.39
CA GLY A 425 -4.65 16.82 20.64
C GLY A 425 -6.12 16.62 21.04
N GLU A 426 -7.08 17.10 20.25
CA GLU A 426 -8.51 16.98 20.54
C GLU A 426 -9.07 15.62 20.08
N LEU A 427 -10.08 15.11 20.78
CA LEU A 427 -10.90 13.97 20.35
C LEU A 427 -11.88 14.45 19.26
N VAL A 428 -11.77 13.94 18.03
CA VAL A 428 -12.63 14.37 16.93
C VAL A 428 -13.95 13.60 16.93
N ILE A 429 -15.05 14.32 17.07
CA ILE A 429 -16.40 13.80 17.22
C ILE A 429 -17.18 14.01 15.93
N GLY A 430 -17.97 13.02 15.52
CA GLY A 430 -18.91 13.17 14.42
C GLY A 430 -19.66 11.88 14.07
N LEU A 431 -20.41 11.92 12.98
CA LEU A 431 -21.11 10.74 12.46
C LEU A 431 -20.19 9.78 11.70
N ASN A 432 -19.19 10.33 11.00
CA ASN A 432 -18.10 9.59 10.38
C ASN A 432 -16.80 10.41 10.45
N PRO A 433 -16.24 10.59 11.67
CA PRO A 433 -15.08 11.44 11.90
C PRO A 433 -13.84 10.91 11.16
N SER A 434 -13.65 9.59 11.07
CA SER A 434 -12.52 8.98 10.35
C SER A 434 -12.50 9.36 8.88
N ALA A 435 -13.63 9.22 8.17
CA ALA A 435 -13.70 9.60 6.75
C ALA A 435 -13.47 11.10 6.53
N SER A 436 -13.89 11.94 7.48
CA SER A 436 -13.66 13.38 7.43
C SER A 436 -12.17 13.72 7.59
N LEU A 437 -11.48 13.07 8.53
CA LEU A 437 -10.04 13.22 8.71
C LEU A 437 -9.23 12.69 7.53
N ASP A 438 -9.64 11.58 6.91
CA ASP A 438 -9.00 11.03 5.72
C ASP A 438 -9.07 12.02 4.55
N LEU A 439 -10.24 12.63 4.32
CA LEU A 439 -10.44 13.66 3.31
C LEU A 439 -9.50 14.87 3.53
N LEU A 440 -9.35 15.33 4.77
CA LEU A 440 -8.42 16.42 5.10
C LEU A 440 -6.97 15.99 4.93
N ASN A 441 -6.62 14.77 5.35
CA ASN A 441 -5.27 14.22 5.25
C ASN A 441 -4.79 14.07 3.80
N MET A 442 -5.69 13.84 2.84
CA MET A 442 -5.34 13.86 1.43
C MET A 442 -4.77 15.21 0.97
N THR A 443 -5.27 16.32 1.53
CA THR A 443 -4.76 17.66 1.23
C THR A 443 -3.60 18.04 2.16
N ALA A 444 -3.58 17.52 3.38
CA ALA A 444 -2.54 17.82 4.37
C ALA A 444 -1.20 17.14 4.07
N LYS A 445 -1.20 15.87 3.66
CA LYS A 445 0.03 15.10 3.41
C LYS A 445 0.99 15.78 2.42
N PRO A 446 0.53 16.28 1.24
CA PRO A 446 1.40 17.05 0.33
C PRO A 446 2.01 18.31 0.96
N LEU A 447 1.32 18.91 1.93
CA LEU A 447 1.79 20.08 2.69
C LEU A 447 2.67 19.68 3.89
N ARG A 448 3.02 18.40 4.01
CA ARG A 448 3.72 17.80 5.16
C ARG A 448 2.94 17.88 6.46
N TYR A 449 1.64 17.98 6.41
CA TYR A 449 0.79 18.03 7.58
C TYR A 449 0.03 16.71 7.75
N GLN A 450 -0.33 16.36 8.98
CA GLN A 450 -1.10 15.14 9.26
C GLN A 450 -2.02 15.34 10.46
N PHE A 451 -3.31 15.09 10.28
CA PHE A 451 -4.25 14.92 11.37
C PHE A 451 -4.04 13.54 12.01
N ARG A 452 -3.79 13.51 13.31
CA ARG A 452 -3.51 12.30 14.11
C ARG A 452 -4.48 12.16 15.29
N ASN A 453 -5.63 12.78 15.17
CA ASN A 453 -6.64 12.83 16.21
C ASN A 453 -7.26 11.45 16.45
N ASP A 454 -7.49 11.13 17.71
CA ASP A 454 -8.43 10.05 18.07
C ASP A 454 -9.84 10.47 17.67
N VAL A 455 -10.71 9.49 17.46
CA VAL A 455 -12.06 9.71 16.94
C VAL A 455 -13.13 9.13 17.85
N HIS A 456 -14.27 9.81 17.92
CA HIS A 456 -15.47 9.36 18.60
C HIS A 456 -16.68 9.41 17.65
N VAL A 457 -17.30 8.26 17.43
CA VAL A 457 -18.45 8.11 16.54
C VAL A 457 -19.73 8.30 17.36
N LEU A 458 -20.54 9.29 17.00
CA LEU A 458 -21.84 9.52 17.63
C LEU A 458 -22.84 8.42 17.26
N SER A 459 -23.54 7.90 18.26
CA SER A 459 -24.37 6.70 18.14
C SER A 459 -25.85 6.98 17.85
N SER A 460 -26.31 8.22 18.07
CA SER A 460 -27.73 8.53 18.21
C SER A 460 -28.57 8.33 16.94
N ALA A 461 -29.75 7.73 17.11
CA ALA A 461 -30.78 7.64 16.09
C ALA A 461 -31.25 9.03 15.62
N GLU A 462 -31.20 10.03 16.51
CA GLU A 462 -31.50 11.44 16.22
C GLU A 462 -30.55 12.04 15.17
N ALA A 463 -29.30 11.56 15.09
CA ALA A 463 -28.35 12.01 14.09
C ALA A 463 -28.49 11.32 12.72
N LYS A 464 -29.15 10.15 12.68
CA LYS A 464 -29.35 9.36 11.46
C LYS A 464 -30.58 9.76 10.65
N ASP A 465 -31.53 10.51 11.22
CA ASP A 465 -32.83 10.81 10.60
C ASP A 465 -32.80 11.93 9.54
N GLY A 466 -31.63 12.34 9.06
CA GLY A 466 -31.48 13.31 7.96
C GLY A 466 -31.96 14.75 8.27
N SER A 467 -32.59 14.97 9.42
CA SER A 467 -33.10 16.27 9.90
C SER A 467 -31.98 17.27 10.17
N LEU A 468 -30.78 16.80 10.55
CA LEU A 468 -29.57 17.59 10.76
C LEU A 468 -28.97 18.21 9.48
N LYS A 469 -29.36 17.74 8.29
CA LYS A 469 -28.82 18.28 7.01
C LYS A 469 -29.45 19.60 6.58
N LYS A 470 -30.44 20.11 7.32
CA LYS A 470 -31.03 21.43 7.09
C LYS A 470 -30.15 22.47 7.77
N GLY A 471 -29.49 23.31 6.99
CA GLY A 471 -28.61 24.36 7.51
C GLY A 471 -27.27 24.46 6.79
N ASP A 472 -26.32 25.20 7.34
CA ASP A 472 -24.92 25.24 6.89
C ASP A 472 -24.02 24.26 7.70
N ALA A 473 -22.72 24.18 7.40
CA ALA A 473 -21.84 23.24 8.09
C ALA A 473 -21.66 23.56 9.59
N LEU A 474 -21.77 24.84 9.96
CA LEU A 474 -21.63 25.29 11.33
C LEU A 474 -22.87 24.92 12.15
N GLU A 475 -24.07 25.12 11.60
CA GLU A 475 -25.33 24.71 12.23
C GLU A 475 -25.38 23.19 12.47
N GLU A 476 -24.91 22.41 11.49
CA GLU A 476 -24.79 20.96 11.60
C GLU A 476 -23.79 20.56 12.70
N ALA A 477 -22.64 21.23 12.77
CA ALA A 477 -21.65 21.00 13.84
C ALA A 477 -22.19 21.37 15.24
N ILE A 478 -22.95 22.47 15.37
CA ILE A 478 -23.59 22.88 16.63
C ILE A 478 -24.59 21.81 17.08
N ALA A 479 -25.41 21.32 16.16
CA ALA A 479 -26.41 20.31 16.48
C ALA A 479 -25.76 18.97 16.89
N LEU A 480 -24.69 18.55 16.21
CA LEU A 480 -23.89 17.38 16.62
C LEU A 480 -23.20 17.59 17.97
N ALA A 481 -22.71 18.79 18.28
CA ALA A 481 -22.16 19.12 19.58
C ALA A 481 -23.22 18.98 20.70
N HIS A 482 -24.45 19.44 20.47
CA HIS A 482 -25.54 19.24 21.43
C HIS A 482 -25.94 17.78 21.60
N ILE A 483 -25.79 16.94 20.57
CA ILE A 483 -25.99 15.49 20.70
C ILE A 483 -24.89 14.89 21.55
N PHE A 484 -23.62 15.22 21.26
CA PHE A 484 -22.48 14.77 22.05
C PHE A 484 -22.59 15.19 23.52
N LEU A 485 -23.10 16.40 23.79
CA LEU A 485 -23.31 16.90 25.15
C LEU A 485 -24.41 16.16 25.94
N LYS A 486 -25.24 15.36 25.26
CA LYS A 486 -26.31 14.55 25.87
C LYS A 486 -25.95 13.07 26.01
N GLU A 487 -25.02 12.57 25.19
CA GLU A 487 -24.42 11.24 25.33
C GLU A 487 -23.50 11.20 26.56
#